data_AF-A0A9D9V8X3-F1
#
_entry.id   AF-A0A9D9V8X3-F1
#
_cell.length_a   1.000
_cell.length_b   1.000
_cell.length_c   1.000
_cell.angle_alpha   90.00
_cell.angle_beta   90.00
_cell.angle_gamma   90.00
#
_symmetry.space_group_name_H-M   'P 1'
#
loop_
_entity.id
_entity.type
_entity.pdbx_description
1 polymer ?
#
loop_
_entity_poly.entity_id
_entity_poly.type
_entity_poly.pdbx_seq_one_letter_code
_entity_poly.pdbx_strand_id
1 'polypeptide(L)'
;MVNRPANAVSPCTVKKGHFLTESGYQRRNWSTGGNADVFPTTQIRLGLPKATEIYAYLPFYVGNHAPPFTGSTTTAIGGKHEFWQNDQIILSVDGYLLVPGGTANYSTQSVGEHVNGIISYTIDKQWNILFMLAFFHQSGQSTQGQASSASGPSLYYTGVGPDLVLSYVFTSKMTMYAEVFGQNKVSPNLGSGFNADAGLVLSVRKNMTVDIEFGTRLSGQLGTLNNYVGFGGAIQL
;
A
#
# COMPACT_ATOMS: atom_id res chain seq x y z
N MET A 1 -15.26 1.92 -2.67
CA MET A 1 -14.21 0.95 -2.32
C MET A 1 -12.90 1.51 -2.82
N VAL A 2 -12.00 1.85 -1.91
CA VAL A 2 -10.70 2.42 -2.23
C VAL A 2 -9.65 1.70 -1.40
N ASN A 3 -8.45 1.52 -1.93
CA ASN A 3 -7.28 1.04 -1.19
C ASN A 3 -6.67 2.23 -0.45
N ARG A 4 -7.42 2.67 0.55
CA ARG A 4 -7.11 3.71 1.54
C ARG A 4 -7.64 3.13 2.85
N PRO A 5 -6.78 2.70 3.79
CA PRO A 5 -5.53 3.35 4.25
C PRO A 5 -4.24 3.02 3.48
N ALA A 6 -3.09 3.44 4.02
CA ALA A 6 -1.81 3.55 3.31
C ALA A 6 -1.22 2.19 2.87
N ASN A 7 -1.38 1.14 3.68
CA ASN A 7 -0.82 -0.19 3.41
C ASN A 7 -1.91 -1.24 3.18
N ALA A 8 -2.99 -1.22 3.97
CA ALA A 8 -4.07 -2.18 3.81
C ALA A 8 -4.86 -1.91 2.53
N VAL A 9 -5.11 -2.96 1.78
CA VAL A 9 -5.99 -2.92 0.62
C VAL A 9 -7.42 -3.24 1.01
N SER A 10 -8.37 -2.68 0.27
CA SER A 10 -9.80 -2.90 0.50
C SER A 10 -10.17 -4.39 0.34
N PRO A 11 -11.06 -4.94 1.18
CA PRO A 11 -11.36 -6.37 1.17
C PRO A 11 -12.23 -6.77 -0.02
N CYS A 12 -13.08 -5.88 -0.56
CA CYS A 12 -13.89 -6.22 -1.71
C CYS A 12 -13.17 -5.96 -3.05
N THR A 13 -13.84 -6.33 -4.12
CA THR A 13 -13.38 -6.13 -5.49
C THR A 13 -14.16 -5.03 -6.21
N VAL A 14 -13.53 -4.43 -7.22
CA VAL A 14 -14.24 -3.57 -8.18
C VAL A 14 -15.33 -4.40 -8.87
N LYS A 15 -16.53 -3.84 -8.99
CA LYS A 15 -17.67 -4.52 -9.61
C LYS A 15 -17.37 -4.85 -11.07
N LYS A 16 -17.86 -6.00 -11.55
CA LYS A 16 -17.72 -6.43 -12.95
C LYS A 16 -18.06 -5.29 -13.93
N GLY A 17 -17.14 -5.03 -14.85
CA GLY A 17 -17.33 -4.03 -15.91
C GLY A 17 -17.08 -2.58 -15.47
N HIS A 18 -16.74 -2.35 -14.20
CA HIS A 18 -16.30 -1.04 -13.72
C HIS A 18 -14.79 -0.93 -13.69
N PHE A 19 -14.34 0.30 -13.86
CA PHE A 19 -12.94 0.70 -13.73
C PHE A 19 -12.79 1.62 -12.53
N LEU A 20 -11.70 1.46 -11.78
CA LEU A 20 -11.39 2.33 -10.66
C LEU A 20 -9.93 2.75 -10.76
N THR A 21 -9.68 4.05 -10.60
CA THR A 21 -8.32 4.57 -10.48
C THR A 21 -8.18 5.37 -9.20
N GLU A 22 -7.05 5.15 -8.53
CA GLU A 22 -6.67 5.81 -7.29
C GLU A 22 -5.35 6.51 -7.54
N SER A 23 -5.18 7.74 -7.08
CA SER A 23 -3.92 8.46 -7.18
C SER A 23 -3.67 9.26 -5.91
N GLY A 24 -2.40 9.46 -5.57
CA GLY A 24 -2.03 10.26 -4.41
C GLY A 24 -0.67 10.92 -4.53
N TYR A 25 -0.38 11.71 -3.50
CA TYR A 25 0.90 12.34 -3.24
C TYR A 25 1.20 12.19 -1.75
N GLN A 26 2.47 12.00 -1.41
CA GLN A 26 2.93 12.05 -0.02
C GLN A 26 4.18 12.91 0.12
N ARG A 27 4.19 13.75 1.15
CA ARG A 27 5.40 14.41 1.67
C ARG A 27 5.91 13.60 2.86
N ARG A 28 7.07 12.98 2.71
CA ARG A 28 7.70 12.12 3.71
C ARG A 28 8.94 12.79 4.29
N ASN A 29 9.16 12.61 5.58
CA ASN A 29 10.41 12.94 6.26
C ASN A 29 11.18 11.65 6.48
N TRP A 30 12.41 11.54 5.98
CA TRP A 30 13.20 10.32 6.09
C TRP A 30 13.84 10.16 7.48
N SER A 31 14.04 8.91 7.91
CA SER A 31 14.75 8.59 9.15
C SER A 31 16.21 9.01 9.14
N THR A 32 16.81 9.06 7.95
CA THR A 32 18.19 9.51 7.69
C THR A 32 18.34 11.03 7.54
N GLY A 33 17.23 11.78 7.67
CA GLY A 33 17.19 13.22 7.46
C GLY A 33 16.78 13.62 6.04
N GLY A 34 16.21 14.82 5.92
CA GLY A 34 15.67 15.33 4.67
C GLY A 34 14.23 14.89 4.39
N ASN A 35 13.66 15.47 3.34
CA ASN A 35 12.27 15.28 2.97
C ASN A 35 12.17 14.78 1.53
N ALA A 36 11.17 13.95 1.25
CA ALA A 36 10.83 13.53 -0.09
C ALA A 36 9.37 13.75 -0.44
N ASP A 37 9.15 13.99 -1.73
CA ASP A 37 7.89 14.00 -2.41
C ASP A 37 7.71 12.69 -3.15
N VAL A 38 6.60 12.01 -2.93
CA VAL A 38 6.26 10.74 -3.55
C VAL A 38 4.98 10.92 -4.36
N PHE A 39 5.08 10.92 -5.69
CA PHE A 39 3.94 11.17 -6.56
C PHE A 39 4.19 10.77 -8.02
N PRO A 40 3.14 10.57 -8.82
CA PRO A 40 1.81 10.19 -8.36
C PRO A 40 1.82 8.71 -7.90
N THR A 41 1.22 8.40 -6.75
CA THR A 41 1.00 7.01 -6.33
C THR A 41 -0.28 6.48 -6.97
N THR A 42 -0.17 5.95 -8.20
CA THR A 42 -1.34 5.58 -9.00
C THR A 42 -1.60 4.08 -9.01
N GLN A 43 -2.86 3.70 -8.78
CA GLN A 43 -3.37 2.36 -9.01
C GLN A 43 -4.52 2.41 -10.01
N ILE A 44 -4.58 1.40 -10.88
CA ILE A 44 -5.71 1.14 -11.77
C ILE A 44 -6.25 -0.26 -11.51
N ARG A 45 -7.58 -0.40 -11.45
CA ARG A 45 -8.28 -1.64 -11.08
C ARG A 45 -9.43 -1.88 -12.05
N LEU A 46 -9.59 -3.11 -12.50
CA LEU A 46 -10.67 -3.53 -13.38
C LEU A 46 -11.45 -4.69 -12.73
N GLY A 47 -12.76 -4.49 -12.59
CA GLY A 47 -13.65 -5.51 -12.05
C GLY A 47 -13.99 -6.59 -13.08
N LEU A 48 -13.80 -7.85 -12.68
CA LEU A 48 -14.08 -9.05 -13.45
C LEU A 48 -15.28 -9.82 -12.86
N PRO A 49 -15.84 -10.81 -13.57
CA PRO A 49 -16.89 -11.67 -13.02
C PRO A 49 -16.44 -12.41 -11.75
N LYS A 50 -17.42 -12.88 -10.97
CA LYS A 50 -17.20 -13.70 -9.76
C LYS A 50 -16.38 -13.01 -8.67
N ALA A 51 -16.64 -11.73 -8.41
CA ALA A 51 -15.98 -10.96 -7.36
C ALA A 51 -14.44 -11.05 -7.45
N THR A 52 -13.94 -10.85 -8.67
CA THR A 52 -12.51 -10.83 -8.97
C THR A 52 -12.16 -9.48 -9.55
N GLU A 53 -10.96 -8.99 -9.27
CA GLU A 53 -10.38 -7.84 -9.95
C GLU A 53 -8.95 -8.14 -10.38
N ILE A 54 -8.51 -7.43 -11.41
CA ILE A 54 -7.09 -7.29 -11.76
C ILE A 54 -6.68 -5.83 -11.61
N TYR A 55 -5.42 -5.58 -11.31
CA TYR A 55 -4.94 -4.23 -11.10
C TYR A 55 -3.46 -4.07 -11.43
N ALA A 56 -3.06 -2.82 -11.59
CA ALA A 56 -1.66 -2.44 -11.65
C ALA A 56 -1.40 -1.21 -10.77
N TYR A 57 -0.30 -1.26 -10.01
CA TYR A 57 0.31 -0.08 -9.42
C TYR A 57 1.34 0.46 -10.41
N LEU A 58 1.13 1.70 -10.85
CA LEU A 58 2.05 2.36 -11.76
C LEU A 58 3.29 2.85 -11.00
N PRO A 59 4.44 2.98 -11.68
CA PRO A 59 5.63 3.59 -11.09
C PRO A 59 5.30 4.97 -10.57
N PHE A 60 5.72 5.26 -9.34
CA PHE A 60 5.67 6.60 -8.79
C PHE A 60 7.08 7.18 -8.71
N TYR A 61 7.16 8.50 -8.80
CA TYR A 61 8.40 9.22 -8.65
C TYR A 61 8.64 9.57 -7.18
N VAL A 62 9.89 9.45 -6.75
CA VAL A 62 10.39 9.88 -5.45
C VAL A 62 11.39 10.99 -5.69
N GLY A 63 11.06 12.22 -5.31
CA GLY A 63 11.96 13.36 -5.30
C GLY A 63 12.44 13.63 -3.87
N ASN A 64 13.73 13.75 -3.65
CA ASN A 64 14.40 13.90 -2.36
C ASN A 64 15.42 15.03 -2.46
N HIS A 65 15.61 15.76 -1.36
CA HIS A 65 16.60 16.83 -1.29
C HIS A 65 18.01 16.33 -0.92
N ALA A 66 18.16 15.03 -0.65
CA ALA A 66 19.44 14.37 -0.37
C ALA A 66 19.65 13.16 -1.33
N PRO A 67 20.90 12.74 -1.60
CA PRO A 67 21.20 11.57 -2.42
C PRO A 67 20.35 10.35 -2.02
N PRO A 68 19.80 9.57 -2.97
CA PRO A 68 20.06 9.62 -4.42
C PRO A 68 19.27 10.67 -5.20
N PHE A 69 18.72 11.68 -4.51
CA PHE A 69 17.95 12.81 -5.03
C PHE A 69 16.63 12.41 -5.68
N THR A 70 16.61 11.55 -6.70
CA THR A 70 15.38 11.30 -7.44
C THR A 70 15.35 9.89 -8.02
N GLY A 71 14.17 9.32 -8.17
CA GLY A 71 14.01 8.08 -8.92
C GLY A 71 12.57 7.61 -9.04
N SER A 72 12.39 6.49 -9.71
CA SER A 72 11.09 5.84 -9.90
C SER A 72 11.08 4.44 -9.32
N THR A 73 9.90 4.03 -8.87
CA THR A 73 9.66 2.70 -8.33
C THR A 73 9.32 1.67 -9.41
N THR A 74 9.21 0.42 -8.99
CA THR A 74 8.76 -0.70 -9.81
C THR A 74 7.25 -0.61 -10.09
N THR A 75 6.81 -1.21 -11.19
CA THR A 75 5.38 -1.50 -11.42
C THR A 75 5.01 -2.77 -10.67
N ALA A 76 3.82 -2.81 -10.08
CA ALA A 76 3.26 -4.05 -9.57
C ALA A 76 1.99 -4.42 -10.34
N ILE A 77 1.79 -5.70 -10.62
CA ILE A 77 0.60 -6.22 -11.31
C ILE A 77 0.02 -7.33 -10.45
N GLY A 78 -1.28 -7.28 -10.20
CA GLY A 78 -1.92 -8.23 -9.31
C GLY A 78 -3.38 -8.48 -9.61
N GLY A 79 -3.97 -9.29 -8.75
CA GLY A 79 -5.38 -9.60 -8.76
C GLY A 79 -5.86 -9.94 -7.36
N LYS A 80 -7.15 -9.70 -7.15
CA LYS A 80 -7.83 -9.97 -5.88
C LYS A 80 -9.11 -10.72 -6.16
N HIS A 81 -9.44 -11.62 -5.25
CA HIS A 81 -10.69 -12.37 -5.28
C HIS A 81 -11.31 -12.41 -3.90
N GLU A 82 -12.62 -12.13 -3.87
CA GLU A 82 -13.44 -12.20 -2.67
C GLU A 82 -14.12 -13.57 -2.62
N PHE A 83 -13.82 -14.34 -1.57
CA PHE A 83 -14.35 -15.71 -1.41
C PHE A 83 -15.66 -15.74 -0.64
N TRP A 84 -15.86 -14.75 0.25
CA TRP A 84 -16.99 -14.72 1.14
C TRP A 84 -17.37 -13.28 1.47
N GLN A 85 -18.66 -13.00 1.40
CA GLN A 85 -19.24 -11.74 1.84
C GLN A 85 -20.62 -11.98 2.44
N ASN A 86 -20.83 -11.43 3.62
CA ASN A 86 -22.15 -11.21 4.20
C ASN A 86 -22.18 -9.81 4.87
N ASP A 87 -23.22 -9.52 5.65
CA ASP A 87 -23.39 -8.21 6.28
C ASP A 87 -22.33 -7.88 7.35
N GLN A 88 -21.64 -8.89 7.88
CA GLN A 88 -20.65 -8.73 8.96
C GLN A 88 -19.21 -8.98 8.51
N ILE A 89 -18.99 -9.95 7.62
CA ILE A 89 -17.66 -10.46 7.29
C ILE A 89 -17.43 -10.42 5.79
N ILE A 90 -16.25 -9.94 5.40
CA ILE A 90 -15.71 -10.05 4.04
C ILE A 90 -14.35 -10.73 4.11
N LEU A 91 -14.15 -11.77 3.29
CA LEU A 91 -12.89 -12.49 3.15
C LEU A 91 -12.39 -12.41 1.72
N SER A 92 -11.14 -12.03 1.55
CA SER A 92 -10.49 -11.99 0.24
C SER A 92 -9.03 -12.41 0.30
N VAL A 93 -8.52 -12.80 -0.86
CA VAL A 93 -7.08 -12.90 -1.12
C VAL A 93 -6.73 -11.87 -2.16
N ASP A 94 -5.58 -11.27 -1.98
CA ASP A 94 -4.94 -10.39 -2.93
C ASP A 94 -3.53 -10.89 -3.22
N GLY A 95 -3.10 -10.85 -4.47
CA GLY A 95 -1.75 -11.27 -4.85
C GLY A 95 -1.21 -10.42 -5.97
N TYR A 96 0.07 -10.07 -5.88
CA TYR A 96 0.74 -9.28 -6.91
C TYR A 96 2.20 -9.64 -7.09
N LEU A 97 2.70 -9.29 -8.27
CA LEU A 97 4.09 -9.40 -8.67
C LEU A 97 4.68 -8.01 -8.81
N LEU A 98 5.85 -7.80 -8.22
CA LEU A 98 6.72 -6.66 -8.50
C LEU A 98 7.51 -6.97 -9.77
N VAL A 99 7.40 -6.11 -10.77
CA VAL A 99 8.05 -6.30 -12.08
C VAL A 99 9.39 -5.55 -12.09
N PRO A 100 10.52 -6.18 -12.43
CA PRO A 100 11.80 -5.50 -12.51
C PRO A 100 11.72 -4.21 -13.33
N GLY A 101 12.10 -3.08 -12.73
CA GLY A 101 12.01 -1.79 -13.40
C GLY A 101 12.02 -0.61 -12.44
N GLY A 102 12.23 0.58 -12.98
CA GLY A 102 12.49 1.78 -12.19
C GLY A 102 13.97 1.96 -11.90
N THR A 103 14.28 2.91 -11.02
CA THR A 103 15.66 3.26 -10.67
C THR A 103 16.21 2.37 -9.56
N ALA A 104 17.48 1.95 -9.67
CA ALA A 104 18.11 0.96 -8.78
C ALA A 104 18.05 1.31 -7.27
N ASN A 105 17.93 2.59 -6.93
CA ASN A 105 17.83 3.06 -5.55
C ASN A 105 16.42 2.97 -4.95
N TYR A 106 15.38 2.91 -5.79
CA TYR A 106 13.97 3.03 -5.39
C TYR A 106 13.11 1.84 -5.85
N SER A 107 13.73 0.82 -6.46
CA SER A 107 12.99 -0.29 -7.07
C SER A 107 13.68 -1.64 -6.85
N THR A 108 12.90 -2.70 -7.04
CA THR A 108 13.43 -4.05 -7.18
C THR A 108 13.97 -4.25 -8.60
N GLN A 109 15.13 -4.90 -8.69
CA GLN A 109 15.76 -5.29 -9.96
C GLN A 109 15.46 -6.74 -10.33
N SER A 110 14.63 -7.40 -9.53
CA SER A 110 14.16 -8.77 -9.77
C SER A 110 12.67 -8.90 -9.45
N VAL A 111 12.07 -10.00 -9.88
CA VAL A 111 10.66 -10.27 -9.57
C VAL A 111 10.52 -10.48 -8.07
N GLY A 112 9.46 -9.91 -7.50
CA GLY A 112 9.03 -10.20 -6.13
C GLY A 112 7.56 -10.60 -6.11
N GLU A 113 7.19 -11.49 -5.20
CA GLU A 113 5.84 -12.00 -5.04
C GLU A 113 5.26 -11.61 -3.70
N HIS A 114 3.98 -11.23 -3.70
CA HIS A 114 3.21 -10.89 -2.51
C HIS A 114 1.85 -11.57 -2.56
N VAL A 115 1.42 -12.10 -1.42
CA VAL A 115 0.08 -12.67 -1.22
C VAL A 115 -0.45 -12.20 0.12
N ASN A 116 -1.65 -11.62 0.12
CA ASN A 116 -2.32 -11.06 1.27
C ASN A 116 -3.62 -11.81 1.53
N GLY A 117 -3.82 -12.32 2.73
CA GLY A 117 -5.14 -12.71 3.22
C GLY A 117 -5.79 -11.54 3.94
N ILE A 118 -7.03 -11.22 3.61
CA ILE A 118 -7.74 -10.05 4.15
C ILE A 118 -9.07 -10.49 4.76
N ILE A 119 -9.32 -10.05 6.00
CA ILE A 119 -10.61 -10.18 6.68
C ILE A 119 -11.08 -8.80 7.12
N SER A 120 -12.33 -8.47 6.81
CA SER A 120 -13.01 -7.30 7.36
C SER A 120 -14.22 -7.74 8.16
N TYR A 121 -14.37 -7.15 9.35
CA TYR A 121 -15.43 -7.41 10.31
C TYR A 121 -16.15 -6.11 10.68
N THR A 122 -17.42 -6.02 10.33
CA THR A 122 -18.31 -4.92 10.70
C THR A 122 -18.88 -5.19 12.09
N ILE A 123 -18.46 -4.39 13.06
CA ILE A 123 -18.95 -4.49 14.45
C ILE A 123 -20.38 -3.97 14.51
N ASP A 124 -20.62 -2.81 13.92
CA ASP A 124 -21.91 -2.16 13.81
C ASP A 124 -21.96 -1.21 12.60
N LYS A 125 -22.98 -0.33 12.53
CA LYS A 125 -23.15 0.61 11.41
C LYS A 125 -22.04 1.66 11.29
N GLN A 126 -21.23 1.85 12.33
CA GLN A 126 -20.19 2.86 12.41
C GLN A 126 -18.79 2.25 12.42
N TRP A 127 -18.60 1.15 13.15
CA TRP A 127 -17.28 0.56 13.36
C TRP A 127 -17.00 -0.66 12.48
N ASN A 128 -15.82 -0.67 11.88
CA ASN A 128 -15.28 -1.79 11.12
C ASN A 128 -13.82 -2.04 11.50
N ILE A 129 -13.44 -3.31 11.60
CA ILE A 129 -12.05 -3.73 11.74
C ILE A 129 -11.65 -4.48 10.48
N LEU A 130 -10.49 -4.18 9.95
CA LEU A 130 -9.85 -4.97 8.90
C LEU A 130 -8.51 -5.49 9.43
N PHE A 131 -8.27 -6.77 9.20
CA PHE A 131 -6.97 -7.39 9.40
C PHE A 131 -6.49 -7.97 8.08
N MET A 132 -5.23 -7.69 7.75
CA MET A 132 -4.56 -8.25 6.59
C MET A 132 -3.25 -8.90 7.04
N LEU A 133 -2.94 -10.07 6.48
CA LEU A 133 -1.67 -10.74 6.67
C LEU A 133 -1.01 -10.98 5.32
N ALA A 134 0.10 -10.28 5.09
CA ALA A 134 0.92 -10.40 3.90
C ALA A 134 1.98 -11.49 4.09
N PHE A 135 2.21 -12.27 3.05
CA PHE A 135 3.37 -13.12 2.84
C PHE A 135 4.08 -12.64 1.58
N PHE A 136 5.39 -12.44 1.65
CA PHE A 136 6.12 -11.92 0.51
C PHE A 136 7.50 -12.55 0.39
N HIS A 137 7.96 -12.63 -0.85
CA HIS A 137 9.32 -12.96 -1.22
C HIS A 137 9.78 -11.96 -2.27
N GLN A 138 10.88 -11.24 -2.02
CA GLN A 138 11.33 -10.23 -2.96
C GLN A 138 12.82 -9.95 -2.80
N SER A 139 13.43 -9.34 -3.81
CA SER A 139 14.76 -8.77 -3.64
C SER A 139 14.70 -7.41 -2.97
N GLY A 140 15.73 -7.11 -2.19
CA GLY A 140 15.94 -5.80 -1.59
C GLY A 140 17.42 -5.45 -1.52
N GLN A 141 17.70 -4.24 -1.06
CA GLN A 141 19.07 -3.78 -0.86
C GLN A 141 19.64 -4.34 0.46
N SER A 142 20.90 -4.78 0.44
CA SER A 142 21.64 -5.22 1.64
C SER A 142 21.78 -4.13 2.69
N THR A 143 21.90 -2.89 2.25
CA THR A 143 22.08 -1.69 3.07
C THR A 143 21.21 -0.57 2.53
N GLN A 144 20.65 0.23 3.43
CA GLN A 144 19.74 1.33 3.11
C GLN A 144 20.48 2.38 2.27
N GLY A 145 20.02 2.64 1.05
CA GLY A 145 20.57 3.68 0.18
C GLY A 145 21.76 3.27 -0.69
N GLN A 146 22.10 1.99 -0.77
CA GLN A 146 23.00 1.50 -1.81
C GLN A 146 22.19 0.95 -2.98
N ALA A 147 22.40 1.52 -4.17
CA ALA A 147 21.84 1.01 -5.41
C ALA A 147 22.07 -0.49 -5.49
N SER A 148 21.01 -1.24 -5.75
CA SER A 148 21.12 -2.63 -6.19
C SER A 148 21.97 -2.61 -7.46
N SER A 149 23.27 -2.90 -7.35
CA SER A 149 24.15 -2.89 -8.51
C SER A 149 23.59 -3.90 -9.51
N ALA A 150 23.36 -3.48 -10.75
CA ALA A 150 22.91 -4.38 -11.83
C ALA A 150 23.85 -5.58 -12.06
N SER A 151 25.06 -5.54 -11.49
CA SER A 151 26.10 -6.57 -11.57
C SER A 151 26.29 -7.42 -10.30
N GLY A 152 25.51 -7.18 -9.24
CA GLY A 152 25.59 -7.93 -7.97
C GLY A 152 24.44 -8.94 -7.83
N PRO A 153 24.60 -10.03 -7.06
CA PRO A 153 23.51 -10.97 -6.83
C PRO A 153 22.36 -10.26 -6.12
N SER A 154 21.14 -10.41 -6.65
CA SER A 154 19.93 -9.92 -6.00
C SER A 154 19.77 -10.63 -4.66
N LEU A 155 19.75 -9.86 -3.57
CA LEU A 155 19.58 -10.41 -2.23
C LEU A 155 18.09 -10.52 -1.93
N TYR A 156 17.62 -11.76 -1.85
CA TYR A 156 16.23 -12.06 -1.56
C TYR A 156 15.98 -12.13 -0.07
N TYR A 157 14.75 -11.82 0.31
CA TYR A 157 14.23 -12.07 1.63
C TYR A 157 12.75 -12.43 1.57
N THR A 158 12.37 -13.27 2.53
CA THR A 158 10.98 -13.64 2.76
C THR A 158 10.54 -13.02 4.06
N GLY A 159 9.30 -12.56 4.12
CA GLY A 159 8.74 -12.00 5.33
C GLY A 159 7.23 -12.14 5.40
N VAL A 160 6.73 -11.74 6.55
CA VAL A 160 5.32 -11.62 6.87
C VAL A 160 5.02 -10.22 7.35
N GLY A 161 3.88 -9.68 6.92
CA GLY A 161 3.45 -8.33 7.24
C GLY A 161 2.04 -8.29 7.78
N PRO A 162 1.84 -8.22 9.11
CA PRO A 162 0.52 -7.97 9.67
C PRO A 162 0.11 -6.50 9.47
N ASP A 163 -1.17 -6.31 9.26
CA ASP A 163 -1.80 -5.00 9.11
C ASP A 163 -3.16 -5.01 9.80
N LEU A 164 -3.41 -4.01 10.64
CA LEU A 164 -4.65 -3.87 11.39
C LEU A 164 -5.19 -2.46 11.22
N VAL A 165 -6.43 -2.37 10.76
CA VAL A 165 -7.13 -1.11 10.53
C VAL A 165 -8.42 -1.08 11.34
N LEU A 166 -8.61 -0.01 12.08
CA LEU A 166 -9.88 0.33 12.70
C LEU A 166 -10.49 1.52 11.95
N SER A 167 -11.72 1.38 11.49
CA SER A 167 -12.45 2.43 10.76
C SER A 167 -13.71 2.85 11.49
N TYR A 168 -14.03 4.14 11.42
CA TYR A 168 -15.24 4.74 11.97
C TYR A 168 -15.96 5.61 10.92
N VAL A 169 -17.22 5.27 10.65
CA VAL A 169 -18.10 6.02 9.75
C VAL A 169 -18.79 7.13 10.54
N PHE A 170 -18.29 8.35 10.42
CA PHE A 170 -18.90 9.55 11.04
C PHE A 170 -20.24 9.89 10.39
N THR A 171 -20.27 9.85 9.06
CA THR A 171 -21.45 10.12 8.25
C THR A 171 -21.44 9.21 7.02
N SER A 172 -22.52 9.18 6.25
CA SER A 172 -22.57 8.44 4.99
C SER A 172 -21.55 8.91 3.92
N LYS A 173 -20.84 10.02 4.17
CA LYS A 173 -19.81 10.58 3.27
C LYS A 173 -18.43 10.69 3.90
N MET A 174 -18.26 10.33 5.16
CA MET A 174 -17.03 10.62 5.91
C MET A 174 -16.67 9.45 6.82
N THR A 175 -15.47 8.91 6.59
CA THR A 175 -14.91 7.80 7.35
C THR A 175 -13.52 8.18 7.82
N MET A 176 -13.19 7.95 9.09
CA MET A 176 -11.80 7.94 9.52
C MET A 176 -11.30 6.51 9.69
N TYR A 177 -9.98 6.37 9.64
CA TYR A 177 -9.31 5.14 9.99
C TYR A 177 -8.07 5.40 10.85
N ALA A 178 -7.64 4.37 11.54
CA ALA A 178 -6.30 4.23 12.10
C ALA A 178 -5.76 2.85 11.69
N GLU A 179 -4.51 2.82 11.23
CA GLU A 179 -3.79 1.65 10.73
C GLU A 179 -2.52 1.44 11.55
N VAL A 180 -2.20 0.18 11.84
CA VAL A 180 -0.88 -0.25 12.32
C VAL A 180 -0.38 -1.35 11.40
N PHE A 181 0.66 -1.02 10.64
CA PHE A 181 1.30 -1.92 9.71
C PHE A 181 2.70 -2.31 10.20
N GLY A 182 3.02 -3.60 10.07
CA GLY A 182 4.33 -4.13 10.42
C GLY A 182 4.87 -5.09 9.39
N GLN A 183 6.17 -5.32 9.42
CA GLN A 183 6.82 -6.45 8.75
C GLN A 183 7.89 -7.03 9.67
N ASN A 184 8.05 -8.35 9.67
CA ASN A 184 9.09 -9.01 10.46
C ASN A 184 10.50 -8.83 9.85
N LYS A 185 10.59 -8.51 8.56
CA LYS A 185 11.83 -8.31 7.83
C LYS A 185 11.63 -7.24 6.76
N VAL A 186 12.37 -6.13 6.82
CA VAL A 186 12.21 -5.00 5.89
C VAL A 186 13.23 -4.99 4.75
N SER A 187 14.35 -5.71 4.90
CA SER A 187 15.33 -5.97 3.84
C SER A 187 16.14 -7.23 4.16
N PRO A 188 17.01 -7.74 3.26
CA PRO A 188 17.85 -8.91 3.51
C PRO A 188 18.61 -8.88 4.85
N ASN A 189 19.08 -7.70 5.27
CA ASN A 189 19.89 -7.51 6.48
C ASN A 189 19.23 -6.64 7.56
N LEU A 190 17.99 -6.20 7.34
CA LEU A 190 17.25 -5.40 8.31
C LEU A 190 16.10 -6.22 8.90
N GLY A 191 15.96 -6.15 10.22
CA GLY A 191 14.91 -6.85 10.96
C GLY A 191 13.52 -6.26 10.76
N SER A 192 12.71 -6.33 11.81
CA SER A 192 11.33 -5.86 11.75
C SER A 192 11.23 -4.33 11.74
N GLY A 193 10.06 -3.84 11.33
CA GLY A 193 9.68 -2.45 11.48
C GLY A 193 8.17 -2.29 11.47
N PHE A 194 7.72 -1.20 12.09
CA PHE A 194 6.30 -0.91 12.27
C PHE A 194 6.05 0.57 12.07
N ASN A 195 4.96 0.89 11.38
CA ASN A 195 4.43 2.22 11.19
C ASN A 195 2.97 2.25 11.63
N ALA A 196 2.49 3.44 11.94
CA ALA A 196 1.06 3.69 12.14
C ALA A 196 0.65 4.91 11.34
N ASP A 197 -0.57 4.90 10.86
CA ASP A 197 -1.17 6.04 10.18
C ASP A 197 -2.64 6.18 10.49
N ALA A 198 -3.17 7.37 10.25
CA ALA A 198 -4.56 7.68 10.40
C ALA A 198 -4.97 8.67 9.31
N GLY A 199 -6.21 8.61 8.90
CA GLY A 199 -6.69 9.43 7.81
C GLY A 199 -8.18 9.63 7.81
N LEU A 200 -8.61 10.51 6.91
CA LEU A 200 -9.99 10.86 6.65
C LEU A 200 -10.29 10.63 5.18
N VAL A 201 -11.33 9.85 4.88
CA VAL A 201 -11.82 9.60 3.54
C VAL A 201 -13.18 10.28 3.36
N LEU A 202 -13.28 11.11 2.32
CA LEU A 202 -14.46 11.92 2.01
C LEU A 202 -15.05 11.52 0.66
N SER A 203 -16.34 11.18 0.64
CA SER A 203 -17.09 10.96 -0.60
C SER A 203 -17.60 12.28 -1.17
N VAL A 204 -16.88 12.81 -2.16
CA VAL A 204 -17.21 14.08 -2.85
C VAL A 204 -18.36 13.87 -3.83
N ARG A 205 -18.38 12.72 -4.51
CA ARG A 205 -19.48 12.25 -5.37
C ARG A 205 -19.72 10.77 -5.13
N LYS A 206 -20.83 10.22 -5.65
CA LYS A 206 -21.14 8.79 -5.53
C LYS A 206 -20.03 7.87 -6.08
N ASN A 207 -19.23 8.36 -7.02
CA ASN A 207 -18.15 7.64 -7.67
C ASN A 207 -16.77 8.28 -7.43
N MET A 208 -16.64 9.22 -6.48
CA MET A 208 -15.40 9.95 -6.26
C MET A 208 -15.14 10.19 -4.78
N THR A 209 -13.95 9.83 -4.34
CA THR A 209 -13.46 10.08 -2.98
C THR A 209 -12.18 10.88 -3.00
N VAL A 210 -11.94 11.62 -1.93
CA VAL A 210 -10.64 12.24 -1.63
C VAL A 210 -10.24 11.89 -0.21
N ASP A 211 -8.95 11.90 0.08
CA ASP A 211 -8.42 11.56 1.39
C ASP A 211 -7.27 12.48 1.80
N ILE A 212 -7.05 12.52 3.11
CA ILE A 212 -5.84 13.03 3.74
C ILE A 212 -5.40 12.02 4.80
N GLU A 213 -4.10 11.81 4.91
CA GLU A 213 -3.52 10.84 5.82
C GLU A 213 -2.23 11.36 6.46
N PHE A 214 -1.96 10.85 7.66
CA PHE A 214 -0.76 11.15 8.43
C PHE A 214 -0.21 9.85 8.96
N GLY A 215 1.07 9.57 8.68
CA GLY A 215 1.72 8.39 9.20
C GLY A 215 2.99 8.72 9.95
N THR A 216 3.36 7.83 10.87
CA THR A 216 4.56 7.92 11.68
C THR A 216 5.19 6.54 11.83
N ARG A 217 6.51 6.53 11.96
CA ARG A 217 7.24 5.35 12.35
C ARG A 217 7.02 5.05 13.82
N LEU A 218 6.76 3.79 14.14
CA LEU A 218 6.72 3.27 15.50
C LEU A 218 8.05 2.63 15.88
N SER A 219 8.62 1.80 15.00
CA SER A 219 9.90 1.13 15.25
C SER A 219 10.57 0.62 13.96
N GLY A 220 11.85 0.22 14.07
CA GLY A 220 12.61 -0.34 12.96
C GLY A 220 12.89 0.68 11.84
N GLN A 221 13.00 0.20 10.60
CA GLN A 221 13.31 1.01 9.41
C GLN A 221 12.30 0.78 8.27
N LEU A 222 11.05 0.42 8.61
CA LEU A 222 10.01 0.15 7.62
C LEU A 222 9.72 1.39 6.76
N GLY A 223 9.99 1.29 5.46
CA GLY A 223 9.79 2.39 4.52
C GLY A 223 10.73 3.58 4.72
N THR A 224 11.78 3.48 5.56
CA THR A 224 12.78 4.55 5.82
C THR A 224 12.20 5.89 6.30
N LEU A 225 10.92 5.96 6.65
CA LEU A 225 10.27 7.21 7.03
C LEU A 225 10.34 7.45 8.55
N ASN A 226 10.30 8.71 8.96
CA ASN A 226 9.97 9.11 10.32
C ASN A 226 8.48 9.44 10.42
N ASN A 227 7.99 10.25 9.49
CA ASN A 227 6.57 10.57 9.37
C ASN A 227 6.26 11.06 7.95
N TYR A 228 4.98 11.14 7.62
CA TYR A 228 4.52 11.70 6.37
C TYR A 228 3.13 12.32 6.50
N VAL A 229 2.82 13.19 5.55
CA VAL A 229 1.44 13.62 5.23
C VAL A 229 1.15 13.24 3.79
N GLY A 230 -0.03 12.66 3.56
CA GLY A 230 -0.50 12.23 2.25
C GLY A 230 -1.84 12.85 1.90
N PHE A 231 -2.08 12.99 0.62
CA PHE A 231 -3.41 13.27 0.07
C PHE A 231 -3.62 12.45 -1.19
N GLY A 232 -4.87 12.12 -1.46
CA GLY A 232 -5.21 11.33 -2.62
C GLY A 232 -6.68 11.36 -2.94
N GLY A 233 -7.04 10.53 -3.89
CA GLY A 233 -8.42 10.30 -4.23
C GLY A 233 -8.58 9.15 -5.19
N ALA A 234 -9.84 8.79 -5.40
CA ALA A 234 -10.22 7.76 -6.33
C ALA A 234 -11.43 8.18 -7.15
N ILE A 235 -11.49 7.70 -8.37
CA ILE A 235 -12.67 7.80 -9.23
C ILE A 235 -13.02 6.44 -9.80
N GLN A 236 -14.30 6.12 -9.76
CA GLN A 236 -14.88 4.95 -10.40
C GLN A 236 -15.63 5.36 -11.67
N LEU A 237 -15.37 4.65 -12.76
CA LEU A 237 -15.99 4.78 -14.07
C LEU A 237 -16.87 3.56 -14.37
#